data_AF-W9CJ87-F1
#
_entry.id   AF-W9CJ87-F1
#
_cell.length_a   1.000
_cell.length_b   1.000
_cell.length_c   1.000
_cell.angle_alpha   90.00
_cell.angle_beta   90.00
_cell.angle_gamma   90.00
#
_symmetry.space_group_name_H-M   'P 1'
#
loop_
_entity.id
_entity.type
_entity.pdbx_description
1 polymer ?
#
loop_
_entity_poly.entity_id
_entity_poly.type
_entity_poly.pdbx_seq_one_letter_code
_entity_poly.pdbx_strand_id
1 'polypeptide(L)'
;MSSNVDNTLNEAGDRFHEGKENSHLALDSKDERSIANKLAREGQRENEPEEMSKEDRAAKQDATLPAKMHGNEPSRGATIDQQLRDEEEAELKRKGKA
;
A
#
# COMPACT_ATOMS: atom_id res chain seq x y z
N MET A 1 -19.76 -5.59 47.29
CA MET A 1 -20.65 -5.86 46.15
C MET A 1 -19.79 -5.81 44.89
N SER A 2 -19.13 -6.92 44.55
CA SER A 2 -18.32 -6.98 43.32
C SER A 2 -19.28 -7.11 42.14
N SER A 3 -19.34 -6.07 41.33
CA SER A 3 -20.11 -6.03 40.09
C SER A 3 -19.55 -7.08 39.11
N ASN A 4 -20.36 -8.08 38.79
CA ASN A 4 -20.20 -8.89 37.58
C ASN A 4 -20.36 -7.95 36.39
N VAL A 5 -19.25 -7.53 35.81
CA VAL A 5 -19.24 -6.79 34.55
C VAL A 5 -19.50 -7.82 33.45
N ASP A 6 -20.63 -7.70 32.77
CA ASP A 6 -21.06 -8.56 31.68
C ASP A 6 -20.00 -8.57 30.55
N ASN A 7 -19.26 -9.67 30.45
CA ASN A 7 -18.24 -9.94 29.42
C ASN A 7 -18.81 -9.96 27.99
N THR A 8 -20.13 -9.96 27.84
CA THR A 8 -20.86 -10.10 26.57
C THR A 8 -20.80 -8.83 25.69
N LEU A 9 -20.52 -7.67 26.28
CA LEU A 9 -20.42 -6.40 25.54
C LEU A 9 -19.11 -6.28 24.74
N ASN A 10 -18.01 -6.85 25.25
CA ASN A 10 -16.72 -6.84 24.54
C ASN A 10 -16.70 -7.82 23.36
N GLU A 11 -17.29 -9.01 23.51
CA GLU A 11 -17.41 -9.98 22.40
C GLU A 11 -18.27 -9.48 21.24
N ALA A 12 -19.18 -8.54 21.46
CA ALA A 12 -19.99 -7.98 20.39
C ALA A 12 -19.17 -7.10 19.43
N GLY A 13 -18.16 -6.36 19.93
CA GLY A 13 -17.31 -5.52 19.08
C GLY A 13 -16.44 -6.33 18.13
N ASP A 14 -15.74 -7.34 18.66
CA ASP A 14 -14.75 -8.11 17.89
C ASP A 14 -15.37 -8.94 16.75
N ARG A 15 -16.60 -9.43 16.93
CA ARG A 15 -17.32 -10.26 15.93
C ARG A 15 -17.65 -9.55 14.62
N PHE A 16 -17.70 -8.21 14.61
CA PHE A 16 -18.06 -7.44 13.41
C PHE A 16 -16.85 -6.87 12.66
N HIS A 17 -15.64 -7.07 13.18
CA HIS A 17 -14.40 -6.57 12.58
C HIS A 17 -13.63 -7.64 11.80
N GLU A 18 -13.91 -8.92 12.02
CA GLU A 18 -13.20 -10.01 11.36
C GLU A 18 -13.87 -10.42 10.04
N GLY A 19 -13.16 -10.20 8.93
CA GLY A 19 -13.56 -10.73 7.64
C GLY A 19 -13.40 -12.25 7.60
N LYS A 20 -14.24 -12.95 6.84
CA LYS A 20 -14.13 -14.42 6.71
C LYS A 20 -12.75 -14.80 6.13
N GLU A 21 -12.12 -15.79 6.75
CA GLU A 21 -10.88 -16.40 6.29
C GLU A 21 -10.91 -16.70 4.79
N ASN A 22 -9.87 -16.27 4.06
CA ASN A 22 -9.68 -16.42 2.61
C ASN A 22 -10.60 -15.59 1.69
N SER A 23 -11.33 -14.59 2.21
CA SER A 23 -12.21 -13.73 1.38
C SER A 23 -11.49 -12.95 0.26
N HIS A 24 -10.16 -12.86 0.31
CA HIS A 24 -9.36 -12.12 -0.68
C HIS A 24 -8.50 -13.01 -1.59
N LEU A 25 -8.64 -14.35 -1.51
CA LEU A 25 -7.88 -15.25 -2.39
C LEU A 25 -8.42 -15.21 -3.82
N ALA A 26 -7.56 -14.79 -4.77
CA ALA A 26 -7.93 -14.75 -6.19
C ALA A 26 -8.25 -16.14 -6.77
N LEU A 27 -7.64 -17.19 -6.20
CA LEU A 27 -7.79 -18.60 -6.56
C LEU A 27 -8.50 -19.40 -5.45
N ASP A 28 -9.52 -18.83 -4.80
CA ASP A 28 -10.29 -19.56 -3.80
C ASP A 28 -10.94 -20.82 -4.41
N SER A 29 -10.80 -21.94 -3.72
CA SER A 29 -11.47 -23.21 -4.04
C SER A 29 -12.99 -23.13 -3.91
N LYS A 30 -13.50 -22.23 -3.05
CA LYS A 30 -14.94 -22.02 -2.82
C LYS A 30 -15.54 -20.96 -3.75
N ASP A 31 -14.73 -20.34 -4.60
CA ASP A 31 -15.21 -19.41 -5.62
C ASP A 31 -15.89 -20.19 -6.76
N GLU A 32 -17.12 -19.79 -7.09
CA GLU A 32 -17.99 -20.42 -8.08
C GLU A 32 -17.57 -20.12 -9.53
N ARG A 33 -16.59 -19.23 -9.77
CA ARG A 33 -16.02 -19.01 -11.10
C ARG A 33 -15.33 -20.28 -11.62
N SER A 34 -15.43 -20.51 -12.92
CA SER A 34 -14.70 -21.61 -13.59
C SER A 34 -13.18 -21.41 -13.49
N ILE A 35 -12.41 -22.51 -13.53
CA ILE A 35 -10.94 -22.47 -13.49
C ILE A 35 -10.38 -21.60 -14.61
N ALA A 36 -10.94 -21.71 -15.82
CA ALA A 36 -10.54 -20.89 -16.96
C ALA A 36 -10.72 -19.39 -16.69
N ASN A 37 -11.84 -18.99 -16.08
CA ASN A 37 -12.11 -17.58 -15.76
C ASN A 37 -11.21 -17.05 -14.64
N LYS A 38 -10.91 -17.88 -13.63
CA LYS A 38 -9.98 -17.54 -12.55
C LYS A 38 -8.58 -17.25 -13.12
N LEU A 39 -8.07 -18.15 -13.95
CA LEU A 39 -6.75 -18.02 -14.58
C LEU A 39 -6.69 -16.83 -15.54
N ALA A 40 -7.75 -16.60 -16.34
CA ALA A 40 -7.81 -15.45 -17.24
C ALA A 40 -7.73 -14.12 -16.48
N ARG A 41 -8.46 -13.99 -15.35
CA ARG A 41 -8.42 -12.80 -14.48
C ARG A 41 -7.05 -12.59 -13.84
N GLU A 42 -6.35 -13.67 -13.45
CA GLU A 42 -5.04 -13.54 -12.83
C GLU A 42 -3.96 -13.17 -13.85
N GLY A 43 -4.00 -13.74 -15.05
CA GLY A 43 -3.11 -13.33 -16.14
C GLY A 43 -3.33 -11.89 -16.61
N GLN A 44 -4.56 -11.36 -16.53
CA GLN A 44 -4.83 -9.94 -16.74
C GLN A 44 -4.20 -9.08 -15.64
N ARG A 45 -4.29 -9.53 -14.38
CA ARG A 45 -3.77 -8.82 -13.20
C ARG A 45 -2.26 -8.60 -13.26
N GLU A 46 -1.51 -9.57 -13.78
CA GLU A 46 -0.05 -9.45 -13.94
C GLU A 46 0.35 -8.28 -14.84
N ASN A 47 -0.52 -7.90 -15.78
CA ASN A 47 -0.29 -6.83 -16.75
C ASN A 47 -1.04 -5.54 -16.39
N GLU A 48 -1.85 -5.54 -15.32
CA GLU A 48 -2.50 -4.33 -14.84
C GLU A 48 -1.47 -3.46 -14.12
N PRO A 49 -1.36 -2.16 -14.46
CA PRO A 49 -0.54 -1.26 -13.67
C PRO A 49 -1.13 -1.21 -12.26
N GLU A 50 -0.27 -1.37 -11.24
CA GLU A 50 -0.70 -1.17 -9.86
C GLU A 50 -1.37 0.21 -9.76
N GLU A 51 -2.62 0.24 -9.27
CA GLU A 51 -3.33 1.49 -9.03
C GLU A 51 -2.65 2.24 -7.88
N MET A 52 -1.63 3.00 -8.22
CA MET A 52 -0.93 3.87 -7.30
C MET A 52 -1.79 5.11 -7.04
N SER A 53 -1.95 5.43 -5.76
CA SER A 53 -2.54 6.70 -5.35
C SER A 53 -1.76 7.89 -5.92
N LYS A 54 -2.34 9.09 -5.84
CA LYS A 54 -1.65 10.30 -6.31
C LYS A 54 -0.43 10.57 -5.42
N GLU A 55 -0.56 10.25 -4.15
CA GLU A 55 0.45 10.37 -3.11
C GLU A 55 1.62 9.40 -3.36
N ASP A 56 1.34 8.14 -3.72
CA ASP A 56 2.37 7.15 -4.05
C ASP A 56 3.14 7.54 -5.32
N ARG A 57 2.43 8.09 -6.32
CA ARG A 57 3.06 8.66 -7.51
C ARG A 57 3.99 9.81 -7.16
N ALA A 58 3.53 10.72 -6.29
CA ALA A 58 4.33 11.85 -5.85
C ALA A 58 5.58 11.40 -5.07
N ALA A 59 5.44 10.42 -4.17
CA ALA A 59 6.55 9.87 -3.38
C ALA A 59 7.64 9.20 -4.24
N LYS A 60 7.24 8.52 -5.33
CA LYS A 60 8.19 7.94 -6.29
C LYS A 60 8.99 8.99 -7.05
N GLN A 61 8.41 10.17 -7.29
CA GLN A 61 9.09 11.27 -7.98
C GLN A 61 10.02 12.03 -7.02
N ASP A 62 9.48 12.53 -5.91
CA ASP A 62 10.23 13.26 -4.89
C ASP A 62 9.71 12.88 -3.51
N ALA A 63 10.63 12.48 -2.64
CA ALA A 63 10.32 12.01 -1.29
C ALA A 63 9.62 13.09 -0.43
N THR A 64 9.81 14.36 -0.76
CA THR A 64 9.25 15.52 -0.03
C THR A 64 7.86 15.95 -0.53
N LEU A 65 7.43 15.49 -1.71
CA LEU A 65 6.17 15.93 -2.30
C LEU A 65 4.91 15.55 -1.52
N PRO A 66 4.77 14.34 -0.95
CA PRO A 66 3.58 13.99 -0.17
C PRO A 66 3.34 14.98 0.99
N ALA A 67 4.41 15.36 1.72
CA ALA A 67 4.32 16.34 2.79
C ALA A 67 3.89 17.73 2.27
N LYS A 68 4.51 18.19 1.18
CA LYS A 68 4.17 19.47 0.54
C LYS A 68 2.73 19.51 0.02
N MET A 69 2.23 18.41 -0.53
CA MET A 69 0.85 18.28 -1.02
C MET A 69 -0.18 18.46 0.10
N HIS A 70 0.16 18.01 1.32
CA HIS A 70 -0.66 18.20 2.50
C HIS A 70 -0.39 19.53 3.23
N GLY A 71 0.50 20.39 2.71
CA GLY A 71 0.86 21.67 3.33
C GLY A 71 1.76 21.55 4.57
N ASN A 72 2.38 20.38 4.77
CA ASN A 72 3.25 20.10 5.90
C ASN A 72 4.73 20.25 5.53
N GLU A 73 5.57 20.46 6.54
CA GLU A 73 7.02 20.42 6.37
C GLU A 73 7.49 18.96 6.14
N PRO A 74 8.34 18.69 5.14
CA PRO A 74 8.91 17.36 4.93
C PRO A 74 9.72 16.88 6.12
N SER A 75 9.68 15.56 6.37
CA SER A 75 10.50 14.98 7.43
C SER A 75 12.00 15.09 7.08
N ARG A 76 12.85 15.08 8.11
CA ARG A 76 14.31 15.11 7.92
C ARG A 76 14.80 13.95 7.04
N GLY A 77 14.18 12.77 7.18
CA GLY A 77 14.48 11.61 6.34
C GLY A 77 14.12 11.84 4.87
N ALA A 78 12.90 12.30 4.60
CA ALA A 78 12.46 12.59 3.23
C ALA A 78 13.36 13.63 2.53
N THR A 79 13.83 14.64 3.27
CA THR A 79 14.78 15.62 2.73
C THR A 79 16.13 15.00 2.39
N ILE A 80 16.67 14.11 3.25
CA ILE A 80 17.94 13.42 3.00
C ILE A 80 17.81 12.47 1.81
N ASP A 81 16.71 11.72 1.74
CA ASP A 81 16.44 10.81 0.63
C ASP A 81 16.39 11.55 -0.71
N GLN A 82 15.81 12.75 -0.74
CA GLN A 82 15.78 13.57 -1.95
C GLN A 82 17.17 14.11 -2.30
N GLN A 83 17.95 14.58 -1.32
CA GLN A 83 19.32 15.05 -1.54
C GLN A 83 20.21 13.95 -2.13
N LEU A 84 20.14 12.73 -1.59
CA LEU A 84 20.90 11.59 -2.09
C LEU A 84 20.55 11.27 -3.55
N ARG A 85 19.26 11.27 -3.91
CA ARG A 85 18.82 11.07 -5.31
C ARG A 85 19.39 12.14 -6.24
N ASP A 86 19.33 13.40 -5.83
CA ASP A 86 19.82 14.52 -6.64
C ASP A 86 21.36 14.44 -6.84
N GLU A 87 22.09 14.05 -5.78
CA GLU A 87 23.54 13.83 -5.84
C GLU A 87 23.91 12.66 -6.76
N GLU A 88 23.22 11.53 -6.64
CA GLU A 88 23.41 10.35 -7.50
C GLU A 88 23.11 10.68 -8.97
N GLU A 89 22.03 11.42 -9.25
CA GLU A 89 21.69 11.81 -10.61
C GLU A 89 22.74 12.78 -11.19
N ALA A 90 23.27 13.70 -10.37
CA ALA A 90 24.34 14.60 -10.76
C ALA A 90 25.65 13.84 -11.04
N GLU A 91 25.98 12.82 -10.23
CA GLU A 91 27.13 11.95 -10.48
C GLU A 91 26.98 11.13 -11.76
N LEU A 92 25.80 10.54 -11.99
CA LEU A 92 25.51 9.79 -13.22
C LEU A 92 25.63 10.69 -14.46
N LYS A 93 25.14 11.92 -14.39
CA LYS A 93 25.29 12.93 -15.45
C LYS A 93 26.75 13.29 -15.71
N ARG A 94 27.60 13.33 -14.67
CA ARG A 94 29.05 13.55 -14.81
C ARG A 94 29.76 12.32 -15.41
N LYS A 95 29.40 11.12 -14.97
CA LYS A 95 29.98 9.84 -15.43
C LYS A 95 29.57 9.48 -16.87
N GLY A 96 28.34 9.76 -17.28
CA GLY A 96 27.82 9.47 -18.64
C GLY A 96 28.20 10.50 -19.72
N LYS A 97 28.96 11.55 -19.37
CA LYS A 97 29.53 12.53 -20.31
C LYS A 97 31.01 12.30 -20.62
N ALA A 98 31.57 11.20 -20.12
CA ALA A 98 32.92 10.73 -20.42
C ALA A 98 32.92 9.62 -21.47
#